data_AF-A0A135SFK5-F1
#
_entry.id   AF-A0A135SFK5-F1
#
_cell.length_a   1.000
_cell.length_b   1.000
_cell.length_c   1.000
_cell.angle_alpha   90.00
_cell.angle_beta   90.00
_cell.angle_gamma   90.00
#
_symmetry.space_group_name_H-M   'P 1'
#
loop_
_entity.id
_entity.type
_entity.pdbx_description
1 polymer ?
#
loop_
_entity_poly.entity_id
_entity_poly.type
_entity_poly.pdbx_seq_one_letter_code
_entity_poly.pdbx_strand_id
1 'polypeptide(L)'
;MGILVSTLSSHWRILQPSKPRTLDRIRPPASEPEDFKTFIQPRISSFAGGIGYAPPSTTSNDALWKAMCLCADQTGVPYEEGTHSWVCFKVGYGYPVVCFPHHPFEVQVFVGIHSGLGLLLDDEAVNYLQEFQMFHERFAAGEKQPIPLLQGWVDLMKLAFKYWDPLVANFIVSSSLSFLNANVLEARKVFSHIERTKAGHGWAWFLREKDGVGAAFYKEELAGEKHNYIHNRRWYEDKEARTVFAEISEEVRMKTQEIKSQHGFPSSLFISSSIRDQLYACHRY
;
A
#
# COMPACT_ATOMS: atom_id res chain seq x y z
N MET A 1 -62.90 -33.34 -5.53
CA MET A 1 -63.34 -32.14 -6.27
C MET A 1 -62.22 -31.11 -6.21
N GLY A 2 -61.45 -30.99 -7.28
CA GLY A 2 -60.33 -30.04 -7.40
C GLY A 2 -59.85 -29.99 -8.84
N ILE A 3 -60.23 -28.92 -9.54
CA ILE A 3 -59.94 -28.58 -10.94
C ILE A 3 -58.56 -27.86 -10.92
N LEU A 4 -57.47 -28.42 -11.48
CA LEU A 4 -56.85 -28.18 -12.82
C LEU A 4 -56.75 -26.69 -13.22
N VAL A 5 -55.60 -26.13 -13.59
CA VAL A 5 -54.91 -26.20 -14.91
C VAL A 5 -53.62 -25.35 -14.76
N SER A 6 -52.39 -25.91 -14.89
CA SER A 6 -51.47 -25.87 -16.06
C SER A 6 -50.87 -24.46 -16.35
N THR A 7 -49.66 -24.21 -16.85
CA THR A 7 -48.53 -24.94 -17.48
C THR A 7 -47.39 -23.89 -17.56
N LEU A 8 -46.10 -24.21 -17.44
CA LEU A 8 -45.12 -24.40 -18.53
C LEU A 8 -43.80 -24.73 -17.81
N SER A 9 -43.26 -25.96 -17.75
CA SER A 9 -42.62 -26.73 -18.82
C SER A 9 -41.77 -25.87 -19.76
N SER A 10 -40.44 -25.92 -19.61
CA SER A 10 -39.62 -26.64 -20.59
C SER A 10 -38.12 -26.64 -20.30
N HIS A 11 -37.59 -27.85 -20.10
CA HIS A 11 -36.31 -28.37 -20.59
C HIS A 11 -34.98 -27.94 -19.94
N TRP A 12 -34.66 -28.60 -18.82
CA TRP A 12 -33.30 -28.97 -18.46
C TRP A 12 -32.89 -30.19 -19.31
N ARG A 13 -32.07 -29.99 -20.36
CA ARG A 13 -31.32 -31.11 -20.98
C ARG A 13 -29.86 -30.96 -20.59
N ILE A 14 -29.41 -31.97 -19.85
CA ILE A 14 -28.02 -32.26 -19.51
C ILE A 14 -27.20 -32.32 -20.80
N LEU A 15 -26.23 -31.43 -20.96
CA LEU A 15 -25.14 -31.57 -21.91
C LEU A 15 -23.87 -31.94 -21.13
N GLN A 16 -23.34 -33.11 -21.46
CA GLN A 16 -22.08 -33.66 -20.96
C GLN A 16 -20.88 -32.77 -21.37
N PRO A 17 -19.77 -32.80 -20.61
CA PRO A 17 -18.60 -31.97 -20.90
C PRO A 17 -17.96 -32.35 -22.24
N SER A 18 -17.87 -31.39 -23.15
CA SER A 18 -17.15 -31.52 -24.41
C SER A 18 -15.64 -31.64 -24.17
N LYS A 19 -15.02 -32.66 -24.79
CA LYS A 19 -13.56 -32.88 -24.82
C LYS A 19 -12.81 -31.61 -25.27
N PRO A 20 -11.60 -31.33 -24.74
CA PRO A 20 -10.80 -30.20 -25.18
C PRO A 20 -10.36 -30.39 -26.63
N ARG A 21 -10.66 -29.42 -27.50
CA ARG A 21 -10.08 -29.32 -28.84
C ARG A 21 -8.67 -28.74 -28.71
N THR A 22 -7.69 -29.56 -29.01
CA THR A 22 -6.29 -29.18 -29.24
C THR A 22 -6.22 -28.25 -30.45
N LEU A 23 -5.88 -26.98 -30.21
CA LEU A 23 -5.33 -26.08 -31.21
C LEU A 23 -3.97 -25.65 -30.66
N ASP A 24 -2.97 -26.50 -30.92
CA ASP A 24 -1.56 -26.16 -30.75
C ASP A 24 -1.23 -25.04 -31.75
N ARG A 25 -1.45 -23.79 -31.35
CA ARG A 25 -0.59 -22.71 -31.82
C ARG A 25 0.73 -22.89 -31.11
N ILE A 26 1.74 -23.30 -31.87
CA ILE A 26 3.15 -23.25 -31.51
C ILE A 26 3.42 -21.82 -31.00
N ARG A 27 3.35 -21.62 -29.68
CA ARG A 27 4.01 -20.49 -29.04
C ARG A 27 5.50 -20.80 -29.16
N PRO A 28 6.34 -19.87 -29.64
CA PRO A 28 7.77 -20.00 -29.39
C PRO A 28 7.95 -20.24 -27.87
N PRO A 29 8.91 -21.08 -27.44
CA PRO A 29 9.17 -21.28 -26.03
C PRO A 29 9.26 -19.89 -25.40
N ALA A 30 8.46 -19.66 -24.36
CA ALA A 30 8.55 -18.43 -23.60
C ALA A 30 10.04 -18.26 -23.26
N SER A 31 10.66 -17.20 -23.79
CA SER A 31 11.97 -16.79 -23.36
C SER A 31 11.99 -16.86 -21.85
N GLU A 32 12.98 -17.54 -21.26
CA GLU A 32 13.15 -17.57 -19.81
C GLU A 32 12.88 -16.17 -19.27
N PRO A 33 12.03 -16.02 -18.24
CA PRO A 33 11.67 -14.71 -17.75
C PRO A 33 12.96 -14.00 -17.38
N GLU A 34 13.34 -13.02 -18.20
CA GLU A 34 14.46 -12.12 -17.97
C GLU A 34 14.45 -11.77 -16.49
N ASP A 35 15.53 -12.11 -15.78
CA ASP A 35 15.61 -11.95 -14.32
C ASP A 35 15.14 -10.55 -13.95
N PHE A 36 14.01 -10.48 -13.27
CA PHE A 36 13.35 -9.22 -12.95
C PHE A 36 14.28 -8.28 -12.17
N LYS A 37 15.24 -8.84 -11.43
CA LYS A 37 16.32 -8.10 -10.79
C LYS A 37 17.22 -7.36 -11.80
N THR A 38 17.61 -8.02 -12.89
CA THR A 38 18.42 -7.40 -13.96
C THR A 38 17.67 -6.28 -14.68
N PHE A 39 16.35 -6.34 -14.74
CA PHE A 39 15.51 -5.27 -15.28
C PHE A 39 15.40 -4.05 -14.33
N ILE A 40 15.20 -4.29 -13.04
CA ILE A 40 14.93 -3.24 -12.04
C ILE A 40 16.20 -2.56 -11.54
N GLN A 41 17.26 -3.32 -11.27
CA GLN A 41 18.49 -2.81 -10.64
C GLN A 41 19.15 -1.63 -11.38
N PRO A 42 19.30 -1.64 -12.72
CA PRO A 42 19.88 -0.51 -13.44
C PRO A 42 19.03 0.76 -13.32
N ARG A 43 17.70 0.63 -13.28
CA ARG A 43 16.75 1.75 -13.19
C ARG A 43 16.77 2.40 -11.81
N ILE A 44 16.77 1.60 -10.75
CA ILE A 44 16.94 2.12 -9.38
C ILE A 44 18.29 2.81 -9.24
N SER A 45 19.35 2.24 -9.81
CA SER A 45 20.70 2.80 -9.75
C SER A 45 20.79 4.14 -10.50
N SER A 46 20.22 4.20 -11.71
CA SER A 46 20.10 5.42 -12.50
C SER A 46 19.27 6.49 -11.78
N PHE A 47 18.16 6.10 -11.16
CA PHE A 47 17.32 7.01 -10.38
C PHE A 47 18.09 7.58 -9.19
N ALA A 48 18.69 6.71 -8.36
CA ALA A 48 19.45 7.10 -7.17
C ALA A 48 20.63 8.02 -7.53
N GLY A 49 21.38 7.71 -8.59
CA GLY A 49 22.44 8.56 -9.11
C GLY A 49 21.90 9.90 -9.63
N GLY A 50 20.80 9.89 -10.38
CA GLY A 50 20.17 11.09 -10.94
C GLY A 50 19.61 12.04 -9.88
N ILE A 51 19.24 11.53 -8.71
CA ILE A 51 18.84 12.35 -7.55
C ILE A 51 20.00 12.61 -6.58
N GLY A 52 21.23 12.20 -6.90
CA GLY A 52 22.39 12.39 -6.03
C GLY A 52 22.23 11.77 -4.64
N TYR A 53 21.55 10.62 -4.56
CA TYR A 53 21.30 9.93 -3.30
C TYR A 53 22.63 9.55 -2.62
N ALA A 54 22.74 9.91 -1.34
CA ALA A 54 23.81 9.46 -0.46
C ALA A 54 23.20 8.67 0.72
N PRO A 55 23.84 7.59 1.17
CA PRO A 55 23.39 6.88 2.37
C PRO A 55 23.34 7.83 3.58
N PRO A 56 22.32 7.72 4.44
CA PRO A 56 22.25 8.53 5.66
C PRO A 56 23.43 8.20 6.59
N SER A 57 23.92 9.22 7.31
CA SER A 57 24.93 9.05 8.34
C SER A 57 24.37 8.25 9.51
N THR A 58 25.14 7.27 10.00
CA THR A 58 24.75 6.45 11.15
C THR A 58 24.60 7.34 12.39
N THR A 59 23.36 7.47 12.88
CA THR A 59 23.03 8.17 14.12
C THR A 59 22.36 7.19 15.07
N SER A 60 22.72 7.20 16.36
CA SER A 60 22.01 6.40 17.35
C SER A 60 20.59 6.94 17.51
N ASN A 61 19.61 6.05 17.37
CA ASN A 61 18.18 6.35 17.47
C ASN A 61 17.52 5.52 18.58
N ASP A 62 18.31 5.03 19.55
CA ASP A 62 17.86 4.15 20.62
C ASP A 62 16.78 4.78 21.50
N ALA A 63 16.84 6.10 21.70
CA ALA A 63 15.83 6.85 22.43
C ALA A 63 14.49 6.82 21.69
N LEU A 64 14.50 7.03 20.37
CA LEU A 64 13.31 6.99 19.53
C LEU A 64 12.70 5.59 19.52
N TRP A 65 13.54 4.55 19.36
CA TRP A 65 13.09 3.17 19.43
C TRP A 65 12.36 2.85 20.75
N LYS A 66 12.97 3.21 21.89
CA LYS A 66 12.36 3.00 23.22
C LYS A 66 11.04 3.76 23.36
N ALA A 67 10.98 5.02 22.91
CA ALA A 67 9.76 5.81 22.97
C ALA A 67 8.65 5.22 22.08
N MET A 68 9.00 4.72 20.90
CA MET A 68 8.05 4.00 20.04
C MET A 68 7.55 2.72 20.69
N CYS A 69 8.40 1.90 21.31
CA CYS A 69 7.95 0.71 22.04
C CYS A 69 6.95 1.07 23.15
N LEU A 70 7.28 2.08 23.97
CA LEU A 70 6.36 2.56 25.02
C LEU A 70 5.03 3.04 24.46
N CYS A 71 5.03 3.71 23.31
CA CYS A 71 3.81 4.14 22.65
C CYS A 71 3.01 2.96 22.08
N ALA A 72 3.70 1.99 21.44
CA ALA A 72 3.08 0.78 20.91
C ALA A 72 2.41 -0.06 22.00
N ASP A 73 3.06 -0.20 23.16
CA ASP A 73 2.49 -0.92 24.32
C ASP A 73 1.14 -0.33 24.75
N GLN A 74 0.98 1.00 24.67
CA GLN A 74 -0.27 1.68 25.02
C GLN A 74 -1.40 1.43 24.04
N THR A 75 -1.10 1.06 22.79
CA THR A 75 -2.12 0.76 21.78
C THR A 75 -2.83 -0.57 22.03
N GLY A 76 -2.18 -1.49 22.76
CA GLY A 76 -2.66 -2.86 22.93
C GLY A 76 -2.61 -3.71 21.65
N VAL A 77 -1.98 -3.23 20.58
CA VAL A 77 -1.76 -4.00 19.35
C VAL A 77 -0.54 -4.90 19.55
N PRO A 78 -0.65 -6.24 19.36
CA PRO A 78 0.49 -7.14 19.48
C PRO A 78 1.55 -6.86 18.40
N TYR A 79 2.83 -6.87 18.78
CA TYR A 79 3.97 -6.63 17.88
C TYR A 79 5.20 -7.48 18.21
N GLU A 80 4.99 -8.73 18.62
CA GLU A 80 6.06 -9.64 19.07
C GLU A 80 7.09 -9.91 17.96
N GLU A 81 8.37 -10.01 18.34
CA GLU A 81 9.45 -10.25 17.39
C GLU A 81 9.19 -11.51 16.53
N GLY A 82 9.32 -11.33 15.21
CA GLY A 82 9.10 -12.39 14.22
C GLY A 82 7.67 -12.44 13.66
N THR A 83 6.74 -11.66 14.19
CA THR A 83 5.38 -11.52 13.64
C THR A 83 5.33 -10.53 12.47
N HIS A 84 4.22 -10.54 11.73
CA HIS A 84 3.94 -9.55 10.70
C HIS A 84 3.84 -8.12 11.26
N SER A 85 3.17 -7.95 12.40
CA SER A 85 3.07 -6.66 13.09
C SER A 85 4.41 -6.12 13.57
N TRP A 86 5.35 -6.99 13.95
CA TRP A 86 6.73 -6.57 14.20
C TRP A 86 7.44 -6.01 12.97
N VAL A 87 7.20 -6.60 11.80
CA VAL A 87 7.74 -6.07 10.53
C VAL A 87 7.17 -4.69 10.27
N CYS A 88 5.84 -4.51 10.37
CA CYS A 88 5.20 -3.20 10.21
C CYS A 88 5.71 -2.18 11.24
N PHE A 89 5.90 -2.57 12.50
CA PHE A 89 6.47 -1.70 13.53
C PHE A 89 7.90 -1.24 13.19
N LYS A 90 8.77 -2.16 12.75
CA LYS A 90 10.14 -1.82 12.33
C LYS A 90 10.17 -0.91 11.10
N VAL A 91 9.30 -1.15 10.12
CA VAL A 91 9.16 -0.26 8.96
C VAL A 91 8.68 1.11 9.42
N GLY A 92 7.68 1.15 10.30
CA GLY A 92 7.20 2.36 10.95
C GLY A 92 8.34 3.14 11.62
N TYR A 93 9.21 2.48 12.38
CA TYR A 93 10.39 3.11 12.99
C TYR A 93 11.39 3.67 11.96
N GLY A 94 11.54 3.02 10.81
CA GLY A 94 12.42 3.50 9.76
C GLY A 94 11.99 4.84 9.15
N TYR A 95 10.68 5.12 9.08
CA TYR A 95 10.13 6.35 8.50
C TYR A 95 10.63 7.63 9.17
N PRO A 96 10.46 7.85 10.49
CA PRO A 96 10.94 9.06 11.14
C PRO A 96 12.46 9.18 11.09
N VAL A 97 13.19 8.06 11.26
CA VAL A 97 14.66 8.04 11.22
C VAL A 97 15.21 8.51 9.87
N VAL A 98 14.58 8.06 8.78
CA VAL A 98 15.10 8.31 7.43
C VAL A 98 14.46 9.52 6.78
N CYS A 99 13.15 9.66 6.87
CA CYS A 99 12.40 10.68 6.13
C CYS A 99 12.20 11.97 6.93
N PHE A 100 12.24 11.90 8.27
CA PHE A 100 11.91 13.03 9.15
C PHE A 100 12.92 13.26 10.29
N PRO A 101 14.25 13.13 10.08
CA PRO A 101 15.24 13.11 11.16
C PRO A 101 15.32 14.43 11.96
N HIS A 102 14.84 15.53 11.39
CA HIS A 102 14.89 16.87 11.99
C HIS A 102 13.57 17.32 12.62
N HIS A 103 12.53 16.47 12.61
CA HIS A 103 11.28 16.80 13.29
C HIS A 103 11.45 16.74 14.82
N PRO A 104 10.60 17.44 15.59
CA PRO A 104 10.57 17.27 17.04
C PRO A 104 10.44 15.79 17.44
N PHE A 105 11.09 15.39 18.53
CA PHE A 105 11.16 14.00 18.96
C PHE A 105 9.78 13.33 19.07
N GLU A 106 8.80 14.01 19.68
CA GLU A 106 7.44 13.48 19.82
C GLU A 106 6.71 13.32 18.49
N VAL A 107 7.03 14.17 17.51
CA VAL A 107 6.50 14.06 16.14
C VAL A 107 7.13 12.87 15.42
N GLN A 108 8.41 12.59 15.65
CA GLN A 108 9.05 11.39 15.13
C GLN A 108 8.40 10.12 15.67
N VAL A 109 8.09 10.07 16.98
CA VAL A 109 7.34 8.97 17.59
C VAL A 109 5.96 8.83 16.95
N PHE A 110 5.21 9.93 16.80
CA PHE A 110 3.91 9.92 16.12
C PHE A 110 4.01 9.32 14.72
N VAL A 111 4.94 9.82 13.90
CA VAL A 111 5.12 9.36 12.52
C VAL A 111 5.46 7.89 12.46
N GLY A 112 6.29 7.41 13.38
CA GLY A 112 6.67 6.00 13.44
C GLY A 112 5.49 5.08 13.75
N ILE A 113 4.69 5.44 14.77
CA ILE A 113 3.51 4.66 15.16
C ILE A 113 2.41 4.76 14.10
N HIS A 114 2.16 5.95 13.55
CA HIS A 114 1.23 6.17 12.44
C HIS A 114 1.60 5.31 11.23
N SER A 115 2.87 5.30 10.84
CA SER A 115 3.32 4.50 9.69
C SER A 115 3.19 2.99 9.95
N GLY A 116 3.56 2.53 11.15
CA GLY A 116 3.48 1.12 11.52
C GLY A 116 2.04 0.60 11.61
N LEU A 117 1.14 1.35 12.26
CA LEU A 117 -0.28 1.01 12.33
C LEU A 117 -0.96 1.12 10.96
N GLY A 118 -0.59 2.12 10.14
CA GLY A 118 -1.11 2.29 8.79
C GLY A 118 -0.85 1.06 7.91
N LEU A 119 0.36 0.51 7.96
CA LEU A 119 0.70 -0.74 7.26
C LEU A 119 -0.14 -1.93 7.77
N LEU A 120 -0.33 -2.04 9.08
CA LEU A 120 -1.20 -3.08 9.63
C LEU A 120 -2.66 -2.92 9.20
N LEU A 121 -3.17 -1.70 9.11
CA LEU A 121 -4.52 -1.43 8.62
C LEU A 121 -4.70 -1.83 7.16
N ASP A 122 -3.65 -1.66 6.35
CA ASP A 122 -3.63 -2.09 4.94
C ASP A 122 -3.85 -3.60 4.83
N ASP A 123 -3.06 -4.36 5.57
CA ASP A 123 -3.07 -5.82 5.51
C ASP A 123 -4.29 -6.45 6.22
N GLU A 124 -4.77 -5.86 7.31
CA GLU A 124 -5.81 -6.45 8.17
C GLU A 124 -7.25 -6.10 7.76
N ALA A 125 -7.45 -5.18 6.83
CA ALA A 125 -8.79 -4.75 6.40
C ALA A 125 -9.66 -5.92 5.90
N VAL A 126 -9.06 -6.92 5.26
CA VAL A 126 -9.77 -8.11 4.77
C VAL A 126 -10.26 -9.03 5.89
N ASN A 127 -9.51 -9.09 7.00
CA ASN A 127 -9.82 -9.96 8.14
C ASN A 127 -10.93 -9.38 9.02
N TYR A 128 -11.02 -8.04 9.08
CA TYR A 128 -11.95 -7.31 9.94
C TYR A 128 -12.88 -6.37 9.15
N LEU A 129 -13.27 -6.76 7.93
CA LEU A 129 -13.98 -5.89 6.99
C LEU A 129 -15.18 -5.16 7.59
N GLN A 130 -16.03 -5.87 8.35
CA GLN A 130 -17.21 -5.25 8.98
C GLN A 130 -16.82 -4.16 9.99
N GLU A 131 -15.77 -4.39 10.77
CA GLU A 131 -15.31 -3.42 11.75
C GLU A 131 -14.69 -2.19 11.11
N PHE A 132 -13.94 -2.38 10.02
CA PHE A 132 -13.40 -1.28 9.24
C PHE A 132 -14.51 -0.48 8.53
N GLN A 133 -15.55 -1.15 8.02
CA GLN A 133 -16.71 -0.48 7.42
C GLN A 133 -17.44 0.44 8.41
N MET A 134 -17.60 0.00 9.65
CA MET A 134 -18.27 0.77 10.71
C MET A 134 -17.36 1.82 11.37
N PHE A 135 -16.07 1.85 11.03
CA PHE A 135 -15.10 2.71 11.70
C PHE A 135 -15.50 4.19 11.71
N HIS A 136 -15.87 4.72 10.55
CA HIS A 136 -16.15 6.16 10.38
C HIS A 136 -17.40 6.61 11.13
N GLU A 137 -18.43 5.77 11.14
CA GLU A 137 -19.66 6.01 11.90
C GLU A 137 -19.34 6.11 13.39
N ARG A 138 -18.61 5.12 13.91
CA ARG A 138 -18.16 5.11 15.31
C ARG A 138 -17.23 6.26 15.64
N PHE A 139 -16.30 6.59 14.75
CA PHE A 139 -15.36 7.72 14.91
C PHE A 139 -16.12 9.05 15.02
N ALA A 140 -17.10 9.29 14.13
CA ALA A 140 -17.92 10.49 14.15
C ALA A 140 -18.81 10.58 15.39
N ALA A 141 -19.32 9.43 15.87
CA ALA A 141 -20.10 9.34 17.11
C ALA A 141 -19.25 9.44 18.40
N GLY A 142 -17.92 9.43 18.29
CA GLY A 142 -17.00 9.40 19.43
C GLY A 142 -16.99 8.06 20.18
N GLU A 143 -17.46 7.00 19.54
CA GLU A 143 -17.52 5.66 20.11
C GLU A 143 -16.15 4.98 20.12
N LYS A 144 -15.97 4.03 21.04
CA LYS A 144 -14.77 3.18 21.06
C LYS A 144 -14.80 2.23 19.87
N GLN A 145 -13.63 2.05 19.26
CA GLN A 145 -13.45 1.01 18.26
C GLN A 145 -13.27 -0.34 18.98
N PRO A 146 -13.85 -1.43 18.44
CA PRO A 146 -13.85 -2.72 19.14
C PRO A 146 -12.52 -3.47 19.03
N ILE A 147 -11.68 -3.14 18.05
CA ILE A 147 -10.37 -3.75 17.87
C ILE A 147 -9.25 -2.77 18.25
N PRO A 148 -8.21 -3.20 18.99
CA PRO A 148 -7.11 -2.34 19.43
C PRO A 148 -6.45 -1.57 18.29
N LEU A 149 -6.29 -2.19 17.12
CA LEU A 149 -5.70 -1.56 15.94
C LEU A 149 -6.48 -0.31 15.48
N LEU A 150 -7.80 -0.41 15.36
CA LEU A 150 -8.65 0.73 15.01
C LEU A 150 -8.71 1.76 16.14
N GLN A 151 -8.69 1.32 17.40
CA GLN A 151 -8.70 2.25 18.53
C GLN A 151 -7.39 3.07 18.58
N GLY A 152 -6.24 2.41 18.40
CA GLY A 152 -4.95 3.08 18.29
C GLY A 152 -4.91 4.09 17.13
N TRP A 153 -5.56 3.77 16.00
CA TRP A 153 -5.72 4.71 14.89
C TRP A 153 -6.51 5.96 15.29
N VAL A 154 -7.65 5.80 15.98
CA VAL A 154 -8.45 6.92 16.51
C VAL A 154 -7.62 7.80 17.45
N ASP A 155 -6.85 7.17 18.34
CA ASP A 155 -6.07 7.89 19.34
C ASP A 155 -4.93 8.70 18.69
N LEU A 156 -4.31 8.19 17.62
CA LEU A 156 -3.40 8.97 16.79
C LEU A 156 -4.10 10.17 16.11
N MET A 157 -5.30 9.98 15.54
CA MET A 157 -6.01 11.08 14.88
C MET A 157 -6.30 12.22 15.85
N LYS A 158 -6.66 11.90 17.10
CA LYS A 158 -6.84 12.91 18.16
C LYS A 158 -5.50 13.58 18.52
N LEU A 159 -4.43 12.80 18.59
CA LEU A 159 -3.10 13.29 18.93
C LEU A 159 -2.51 14.24 17.87
N ALA A 160 -2.94 14.14 16.60
CA ALA A 160 -2.49 15.05 15.55
C ALA A 160 -2.72 16.54 15.91
N PHE A 161 -3.87 16.87 16.51
CA PHE A 161 -4.18 18.24 16.93
C PHE A 161 -3.31 18.76 18.10
N LYS A 162 -2.54 17.88 18.75
CA LYS A 162 -1.54 18.30 19.75
C LYS A 162 -0.25 18.80 19.10
N TYR A 163 0.13 18.23 17.96
CA TYR A 163 1.44 18.46 17.34
C TYR A 163 1.41 19.42 16.16
N TRP A 164 0.25 19.55 15.51
CA TRP A 164 0.08 20.40 14.35
C TRP A 164 -1.02 21.44 14.57
N ASP A 165 -0.86 22.58 13.90
CA ASP A 165 -1.94 23.55 13.73
C ASP A 165 -3.21 22.86 13.18
N PRO A 166 -4.43 23.31 13.58
CA PRO A 166 -5.67 22.67 13.15
C PRO A 166 -5.81 22.43 11.65
N LEU A 167 -5.31 23.31 10.77
CA LEU A 167 -5.40 23.09 9.33
C LEU A 167 -4.54 21.90 8.90
N VAL A 168 -3.29 21.81 9.37
CA VAL A 168 -2.39 20.70 9.07
C VAL A 168 -2.88 19.39 9.69
N ALA A 169 -3.35 19.44 10.94
CA ALA A 169 -3.95 18.29 11.61
C ALA A 169 -5.18 17.79 10.85
N ASN A 170 -6.04 18.69 10.34
CA ASN A 170 -7.19 18.32 9.52
C ASN A 170 -6.77 17.55 8.26
N PHE A 171 -5.68 17.94 7.59
CA PHE A 171 -5.16 17.19 6.44
C PHE A 171 -4.68 15.79 6.83
N ILE A 172 -3.92 15.67 7.92
CA ILE A 172 -3.43 14.37 8.42
C ILE A 172 -4.61 13.44 8.73
N VAL A 173 -5.61 13.94 9.46
CA VAL A 173 -6.81 13.19 9.82
C VAL A 173 -7.62 12.82 8.58
N SER A 174 -7.92 13.76 7.70
CA SER A 174 -8.71 13.51 6.49
C SER A 174 -8.06 12.47 5.57
N SER A 175 -6.74 12.55 5.39
CA SER A 175 -5.98 11.57 4.61
C SER A 175 -6.00 10.18 5.27
N SER A 176 -5.83 10.11 6.59
CA SER A 176 -5.85 8.85 7.33
C SER A 176 -7.22 8.16 7.34
N LEU A 177 -8.30 8.95 7.36
CA LEU A 177 -9.67 8.46 7.19
C LEU A 177 -9.92 7.97 5.76
N SER A 178 -9.44 8.73 4.77
CA SER A 178 -9.52 8.36 3.35
C SER A 178 -8.77 7.05 3.06
N PHE A 179 -7.59 6.89 3.66
CA PHE A 179 -6.78 5.67 3.58
C PHE A 179 -7.55 4.45 4.06
N LEU A 180 -8.18 4.53 5.24
CA LEU A 180 -8.98 3.41 5.76
C LEU A 180 -10.14 3.03 4.83
N ASN A 181 -10.80 4.02 4.21
CA ASN A 181 -11.85 3.76 3.22
C ASN A 181 -11.31 3.08 1.96
N ALA A 182 -10.08 3.40 1.53
CA ALA A 182 -9.42 2.73 0.42
C ALA A 182 -9.19 1.25 0.75
N ASN A 183 -8.64 0.94 1.93
CA ASN A 183 -8.38 -0.44 2.36
C ASN A 183 -9.69 -1.24 2.46
N VAL A 184 -10.76 -0.63 2.98
CA VAL A 184 -12.12 -1.24 2.99
C VAL A 184 -12.63 -1.50 1.58
N LEU A 185 -12.39 -0.57 0.66
CA LEU A 185 -12.83 -0.69 -0.72
C LEU A 185 -12.10 -1.86 -1.40
N GLU A 186 -10.77 -1.96 -1.23
CA GLU A 186 -9.95 -3.04 -1.78
C GLU A 186 -10.27 -4.41 -1.17
N ALA A 187 -10.55 -4.46 0.13
CA ALA A 187 -10.92 -5.69 0.84
C ALA A 187 -12.30 -6.26 0.42
N ARG A 188 -13.17 -5.47 -0.22
CA ARG A 188 -14.48 -5.96 -0.66
C ARG A 188 -14.33 -6.91 -1.84
N LYS A 189 -14.87 -8.13 -1.72
CA LYS A 189 -14.94 -9.10 -2.83
C LYS A 189 -15.59 -8.54 -4.10
N VAL A 190 -16.54 -7.62 -3.97
CA VAL A 190 -17.15 -6.96 -5.14
C VAL A 190 -16.10 -6.20 -5.94
N PHE A 191 -15.13 -5.56 -5.27
CA PHE A 191 -14.09 -4.77 -5.89
C PHE A 191 -13.16 -5.58 -6.78
N SER A 192 -12.75 -6.79 -6.35
CA SER A 192 -11.95 -7.70 -7.18
C SER A 192 -12.69 -8.23 -8.42
N HIS A 193 -14.01 -8.03 -8.48
CA HIS A 193 -14.89 -8.44 -9.58
C HIS A 193 -15.51 -7.27 -10.35
N ILE A 194 -15.15 -6.01 -10.06
CA ILE A 194 -15.62 -4.87 -10.84
C ILE A 194 -15.11 -5.02 -12.27
N GLU A 195 -16.04 -5.05 -13.22
CA GLU A 195 -15.70 -5.00 -14.63
C GLU A 195 -15.06 -3.63 -14.92
N ARG A 196 -13.76 -3.65 -15.20
CA ARG A 196 -13.04 -2.44 -15.56
C ARG A 196 -13.54 -1.98 -16.93
N THR A 197 -13.79 -0.67 -17.07
CA THR A 197 -14.19 -0.06 -18.34
C THR A 197 -13.14 0.94 -18.79
N LYS A 198 -12.98 1.15 -20.09
CA LYS A 198 -12.01 2.13 -20.61
C LYS A 198 -12.33 3.57 -20.23
N ALA A 199 -13.58 3.88 -19.85
CA ALA A 199 -13.93 5.20 -19.33
C ALA A 199 -13.24 5.55 -17.99
N GLY A 200 -12.69 4.56 -17.27
CA GLY A 200 -12.09 4.72 -15.95
C GLY A 200 -10.61 5.14 -15.92
N HIS A 201 -10.07 5.83 -16.93
CA HIS A 201 -8.63 6.15 -17.00
C HIS A 201 -8.06 6.84 -15.74
N GLY A 202 -8.86 7.63 -15.02
CA GLY A 202 -8.46 8.29 -13.76
C GLY A 202 -8.49 7.38 -12.53
N TRP A 203 -9.02 6.16 -12.64
CA TRP A 203 -9.27 5.26 -11.51
C TRP A 203 -7.98 4.80 -10.82
N ALA A 204 -6.96 4.45 -11.60
CA ALA A 204 -5.67 4.06 -11.05
C ALA A 204 -5.06 5.20 -10.22
N TRP A 205 -5.18 6.44 -10.70
CA TRP A 205 -4.71 7.62 -9.97
C TRP A 205 -5.56 7.92 -8.74
N PHE A 206 -6.89 7.82 -8.87
CA PHE A 206 -7.82 8.03 -7.77
C PHE A 206 -7.55 7.07 -6.60
N LEU A 207 -7.43 5.77 -6.87
CA LEU A 207 -7.09 4.80 -5.82
C LEU A 207 -5.73 5.12 -5.23
N ARG A 208 -4.73 5.37 -6.07
CA ARG A 208 -3.37 5.66 -5.62
C ARG A 208 -3.25 6.91 -4.75
N GLU A 209 -4.08 7.91 -5.01
CA GLU A 209 -4.18 9.11 -4.17
C GLU A 209 -4.75 8.78 -2.77
N LYS A 210 -5.60 7.75 -2.67
CA LYS A 210 -6.29 7.36 -1.44
C LYS A 210 -5.56 6.26 -0.66
N ASP A 211 -4.93 5.29 -1.33
CA ASP A 211 -4.19 4.15 -0.75
C ASP A 211 -2.68 4.40 -0.55
N GLY A 212 -2.20 5.57 -0.99
CA GLY A 212 -0.81 5.72 -1.41
C GLY A 212 0.27 5.51 -0.33
N VAL A 213 0.91 4.33 -0.36
CA VAL A 213 2.28 4.08 0.14
C VAL A 213 3.25 3.96 -1.05
N GLY A 214 4.16 4.92 -1.21
CA GLY A 214 5.16 4.98 -2.28
C GLY A 214 6.06 3.74 -2.41
N ALA A 215 6.00 3.06 -3.58
CA ALA A 215 6.97 2.08 -4.10
C ALA A 215 7.06 0.68 -3.45
N ALA A 216 6.22 -0.27 -3.88
CA ALA A 216 6.34 -1.70 -3.55
C ALA A 216 6.31 -2.67 -4.75
N PHE A 217 6.37 -2.17 -6.00
CA PHE A 217 6.18 -2.96 -7.23
C PHE A 217 6.96 -4.28 -7.31
N TYR A 218 8.24 -4.30 -6.92
CA TYR A 218 9.04 -5.53 -7.02
C TYR A 218 8.58 -6.62 -6.04
N LYS A 219 8.25 -6.23 -4.81
CA LYS A 219 7.71 -7.14 -3.80
C LYS A 219 6.38 -7.71 -4.28
N GLU A 220 5.50 -6.84 -4.77
CA GLU A 220 4.16 -7.20 -5.24
C GLU A 220 4.23 -8.13 -6.47
N GLU A 221 5.13 -7.87 -7.43
CA GLU A 221 5.31 -8.73 -8.60
C GLU A 221 5.80 -10.13 -8.20
N LEU A 222 6.74 -10.21 -7.25
CA LEU A 222 7.20 -11.50 -6.70
C LEU A 222 6.10 -12.24 -5.92
N ALA A 223 5.23 -11.50 -5.23
CA ALA A 223 4.07 -12.05 -4.53
C ALA A 223 2.93 -12.43 -5.49
N GLY A 224 3.05 -12.13 -6.79
CA GLY A 224 2.02 -12.36 -7.79
C GLY A 224 0.81 -11.41 -7.66
N GLU A 225 0.98 -10.31 -6.93
CA GLU A 225 -0.04 -9.31 -6.67
C GLU A 225 -0.28 -8.44 -7.90
N LYS A 226 -1.54 -8.44 -8.36
CA LYS A 226 -1.95 -7.75 -9.60
C LYS A 226 -2.87 -6.56 -9.35
N HIS A 227 -3.18 -6.28 -8.10
CA HIS A 227 -4.08 -5.21 -7.69
C HIS A 227 -3.31 -3.95 -7.27
N ASN A 228 -2.21 -3.65 -7.95
CA ASN A 228 -1.40 -2.47 -7.68
C ASN A 228 -1.53 -1.40 -8.78
N TYR A 229 -0.98 -0.21 -8.49
CA TYR A 229 -1.03 0.93 -9.39
C TYR A 229 -0.49 0.62 -10.80
N ILE A 230 0.61 -0.13 -10.90
CA ILE A 230 1.25 -0.43 -12.20
C ILE A 230 0.39 -1.35 -13.05
N HIS A 231 -0.16 -2.42 -12.48
CA HIS A 231 -1.06 -3.33 -13.20
C HIS A 231 -2.39 -2.66 -13.55
N ASN A 232 -2.90 -1.79 -12.69
CA ASN A 232 -4.07 -0.97 -12.97
C ASN A 232 -3.81 -0.01 -14.14
N ARG A 233 -2.72 0.77 -14.08
CA ARG A 233 -2.34 1.71 -15.15
C ARG A 233 -2.04 0.99 -16.47
N ARG A 234 -1.36 -0.17 -16.44
CA ARG A 234 -1.18 -1.05 -17.60
C ARG A 234 -2.50 -1.38 -18.29
N TRP A 235 -3.52 -1.76 -17.51
CA TRP A 235 -4.80 -2.16 -18.07
C TRP A 235 -5.55 -0.98 -18.69
N TYR A 236 -5.51 0.19 -18.04
CA TYR A 236 -6.17 1.40 -18.56
C TYR A 236 -5.46 1.99 -19.78
N GLU A 237 -4.13 1.89 -19.87
CA GLU A 237 -3.34 2.47 -20.95
C GLU A 237 -2.97 1.50 -22.08
N ASP A 238 -3.36 0.22 -21.98
CA ASP A 238 -2.99 -0.84 -22.93
C ASP A 238 -1.47 -0.97 -23.13
N LYS A 239 -0.73 -0.90 -22.02
CA LYS A 239 0.74 -0.98 -21.99
C LYS A 239 1.26 -2.21 -21.25
N GLU A 240 2.50 -2.59 -21.51
CA GLU A 240 3.17 -3.60 -20.69
C GLU A 240 3.56 -3.04 -19.32
N ALA A 241 3.49 -3.86 -18.26
CA ALA A 241 3.77 -3.43 -16.89
C ALA A 241 5.18 -2.84 -16.74
N ARG A 242 6.15 -3.42 -17.48
CA ARG A 242 7.53 -2.92 -17.54
C ARG A 242 7.63 -1.52 -18.16
N THR A 243 6.82 -1.23 -19.17
CA THR A 243 6.75 0.10 -19.79
C THR A 243 6.18 1.11 -18.81
N VAL A 244 5.07 0.78 -18.16
CA VAL A 244 4.45 1.62 -17.13
C VAL A 244 5.41 1.89 -15.96
N PHE A 245 6.15 0.88 -15.49
CA PHE A 245 7.17 1.06 -14.45
C PHE A 245 8.28 2.03 -14.88
N ALA A 246 8.77 1.91 -16.12
CA ALA A 246 9.80 2.79 -16.65
C ALA A 246 9.31 4.25 -16.76
N GLU A 247 8.08 4.45 -17.23
CA GLU A 247 7.45 5.76 -17.30
C GLU A 247 7.29 6.39 -15.91
N ILE A 248 6.78 5.63 -14.92
CA ILE A 248 6.65 6.11 -13.54
C ILE A 248 8.00 6.48 -12.95
N SER A 249 9.03 5.65 -13.17
CA SER A 249 10.38 5.92 -12.68
C SER A 249 10.90 7.27 -13.21
N GLU A 250 10.61 7.55 -14.48
CA GLU A 250 10.98 8.80 -15.14
C GLU A 250 10.14 9.99 -14.66
N GLU A 251 8.83 9.83 -14.50
CA GLU A 251 7.91 10.84 -13.93
C GLU A 251 8.39 11.26 -12.53
N VAL A 252 8.70 10.31 -11.65
CA VAL A 252 9.21 10.58 -10.29
C VAL A 252 10.58 11.27 -10.34
N ARG A 253 11.46 10.86 -11.28
CA ARG A 253 12.78 11.48 -11.46
C ARG A 253 12.66 12.94 -11.86
N MET A 254 11.84 13.22 -12.88
CA MET A 254 11.59 14.57 -13.38
C MET A 254 10.96 15.45 -12.30
N LYS A 255 9.97 14.94 -11.56
CA LYS A 255 9.36 15.67 -10.45
C LYS A 255 10.34 15.97 -9.34
N THR A 256 11.22 15.02 -8.99
CA THR A 256 12.28 15.25 -8.01
C THR A 256 13.24 16.35 -8.45
N GLN A 257 13.58 16.43 -9.73
CA GLN A 257 14.44 17.49 -10.28
C GLN A 257 13.75 18.86 -10.28
N GLU A 258 12.46 18.91 -10.60
CA GLU A 258 11.65 20.13 -10.54
C GLU A 258 11.60 20.69 -9.09
N ILE A 259 11.32 19.83 -8.11
CA ILE A 259 11.25 20.26 -6.72
C ILE A 259 12.64 20.73 -6.23
N LYS A 260 13.72 20.09 -6.69
CA LYS A 260 15.10 20.53 -6.43
C LYS A 260 15.41 21.93 -6.97
N SER A 261 14.99 22.23 -8.20
CA SER A 261 15.26 23.52 -8.83
C SER A 261 14.46 24.66 -8.21
N GLN A 262 13.23 24.39 -7.76
CA GLN A 262 12.34 25.38 -7.17
C GLN A 262 12.66 25.70 -5.71
N HIS A 263 13.09 24.72 -4.92
CA HIS A 263 13.18 24.86 -3.46
C HIS A 263 14.59 24.73 -2.88
N GLY A 264 15.62 24.43 -3.68
CA GLY A 264 17.00 24.30 -3.19
C GLY A 264 17.10 23.24 -2.09
N PHE A 265 17.03 21.97 -2.46
CA PHE A 265 17.03 20.89 -1.46
C PHE A 265 18.37 20.76 -0.75
N PRO A 266 18.40 20.63 0.60
CA PRO A 266 19.50 19.93 1.25
C PRO A 266 19.50 18.47 0.75
N SER A 267 20.69 17.90 0.60
CA SER A 267 21.01 16.63 -0.09
C SER A 267 20.35 15.34 0.45
N SER A 268 19.24 15.44 1.18
CA SER A 268 18.71 14.41 2.07
C SER A 268 17.33 13.89 1.66
N LEU A 269 17.00 13.82 0.37
CA LEU A 269 15.84 13.05 -0.08
C LEU A 269 16.23 11.55 -0.09
N PHE A 270 15.99 10.89 1.04
CA PHE A 270 16.48 9.55 1.29
C PHE A 270 15.52 8.49 0.74
N ILE A 271 15.95 7.73 -0.26
CA ILE A 271 15.42 6.39 -0.50
C ILE A 271 16.10 5.47 0.51
N SER A 272 15.38 5.12 1.58
CA SER A 272 15.85 4.23 2.63
C SER A 272 16.53 2.97 2.08
N SER A 273 17.67 2.61 2.67
CA SER A 273 18.24 1.25 2.55
C SER A 273 17.27 0.17 3.03
N SER A 274 16.21 0.52 3.76
CA SER A 274 15.12 -0.40 4.12
C SER A 274 14.41 -0.98 2.89
N ILE A 275 14.29 -0.24 1.78
CA ILE A 275 13.76 -0.78 0.52
C ILE A 275 14.76 -1.79 -0.07
N ARG A 276 16.07 -1.52 0.02
CA ARG A 276 17.12 -2.46 -0.38
C ARG A 276 17.11 -3.72 0.51
N ASP A 277 16.95 -3.57 1.82
CA ASP A 277 16.96 -4.67 2.79
C ASP A 277 15.65 -5.48 2.73
N GLN A 278 14.51 -4.86 2.40
CA GLN A 278 13.27 -5.55 2.06
C GLN A 278 13.40 -6.35 0.75
N LEU A 279 14.10 -5.80 -0.25
CA LEU A 279 14.43 -6.51 -1.50
C LEU A 279 15.36 -7.72 -1.24
N TYR A 280 16.26 -7.65 -0.25
CA TYR A 280 17.12 -8.78 0.13
C TYR A 280 16.45 -9.78 1.08
N ALA A 281 15.50 -9.35 1.92
CA ALA A 281 14.74 -10.24 2.80
C ALA A 281 13.79 -11.17 2.01
N CYS A 282 13.29 -10.73 0.85
CA CYS A 282 12.50 -11.56 -0.08
C CYS A 282 13.28 -12.73 -0.72
N HIS A 283 14.60 -12.84 -0.51
CA HIS A 283 15.38 -14.01 -0.94
C HIS A 283 15.50 -15.11 0.13
N ARG A 284 14.88 -14.96 1.31
CA ARG A 284 14.95 -15.94 2.39
C ARG A 284 13.61 -16.57 2.81
N TYR A 285 12.58 -16.47 1.96
CA TYR A 285 11.36 -17.27 2.07
C TYR A 285 10.96 -17.80 0.70
#